data_AF-A0A352XFC6-F1
#
_entry.id   AF-A0A352XFC6-F1
#
_cell.length_a   1.000
_cell.length_b   1.000
_cell.length_c   1.000
_cell.angle_alpha   90.00
_cell.angle_beta   90.00
_cell.angle_gamma   90.00
#
_symmetry.space_group_name_H-M   'P 1'
#
loop_
_entity.id
_entity.type
_entity.pdbx_description
1 polymer ?
#
loop_
_entity_poly.entity_id
_entity_poly.type
_entity_poly.pdbx_seq_one_letter_code
_entity_poly.pdbx_strand_id
1 'polypeptide(L)'
;AGKLSEIIAKFPKVAELGQKAKTLGGDKVERLRIALKTSQPLLVARQWAANVLRIPAEILQDLSVEAIERLKQLPRWARDRFSELNHGAMRRVLGCASPCKVDIQEVQRYLRNLAADAVAGAKRLTTAEEVINALPTELLNLTKLREKLAKPELMNIIRRAELTDLDFAKMRDFITKNIVGNKTDSYNVFTQYLSAVVPSKLGPDLNKFIEFAEPMDDSTGRALRGAMFENFAKLHVPEFQGLERATFKVPGYKNSIVNVDLFDPANGKIWEFKYQKTPLASQELDKYVPIIGQITIDELYEAKTANFVFPTRDLAELNYGKLKARPAHSVFYLEQLPNQATRPVELQ
;
A
#
# COMPACT_ATOMS: atom_id res chain seq x y z
N ALA A 1 15.65 23.41 -28.76
CA ALA A 1 16.55 23.46 -27.59
C ALA A 1 15.89 24.13 -26.37
N GLY A 2 14.66 23.76 -25.97
CA GLY A 2 13.83 24.60 -25.09
C GLY A 2 13.02 23.91 -23.99
N LYS A 3 13.40 22.72 -23.52
CA LYS A 3 12.82 22.12 -22.28
C LYS A 3 13.90 21.54 -21.38
N LEU A 4 14.94 20.94 -21.98
CA LEU A 4 16.12 20.46 -21.27
C LEU A 4 16.88 21.60 -20.55
N SER A 5 16.98 22.76 -21.17
CA SER A 5 17.67 23.95 -20.64
C SER A 5 16.97 24.59 -19.43
N GLU A 6 15.64 24.51 -19.35
CA GLU A 6 14.87 25.04 -18.21
C GLU A 6 14.94 24.11 -16.99
N ILE A 7 15.03 22.81 -17.21
CA ILE A 7 15.18 21.80 -16.15
C ILE A 7 16.60 21.84 -15.59
N ILE A 8 17.57 22.00 -16.47
CA ILE A 8 18.98 22.18 -16.15
C ILE A 8 19.21 23.46 -15.31
N ALA A 9 18.40 24.51 -15.50
CA ALA A 9 18.47 25.75 -14.70
C ALA A 9 17.99 25.62 -13.24
N LYS A 10 17.18 24.59 -12.90
CA LYS A 10 16.71 24.36 -11.52
C LYS A 10 17.75 23.71 -10.61
N PHE A 11 18.88 23.27 -11.17
CA PHE A 11 20.02 22.73 -10.44
C PHE A 11 21.28 23.49 -10.88
N PRO A 12 21.76 24.48 -10.11
CA PRO A 12 22.80 25.42 -10.55
C PRO A 12 24.06 24.76 -11.12
N LYS A 13 24.46 23.59 -10.56
CA LYS A 13 25.62 22.82 -11.01
C LYS A 13 25.40 22.07 -12.34
N VAL A 14 24.16 21.75 -12.67
CA VAL A 14 23.80 21.10 -13.95
C VAL A 14 23.60 22.16 -15.03
N ALA A 15 23.15 23.37 -14.65
CA ALA A 15 23.03 24.56 -15.50
C ALA A 15 24.31 24.87 -16.28
N GLU A 16 25.43 24.91 -15.56
CA GLU A 16 26.77 25.11 -16.14
C GLU A 16 27.18 23.99 -17.10
N LEU A 17 26.82 22.73 -16.79
CA LEU A 17 27.16 21.57 -17.63
C LEU A 17 26.35 21.54 -18.93
N GLY A 18 25.06 21.89 -18.89
CA GLY A 18 24.21 21.97 -20.07
C GLY A 18 24.55 23.11 -21.02
N GLN A 19 25.03 24.25 -20.52
CA GLN A 19 25.58 25.31 -21.37
C GLN A 19 26.89 24.89 -22.04
N LYS A 20 27.77 24.18 -21.32
CA LYS A 20 28.99 23.59 -21.91
C LYS A 20 28.69 22.54 -22.98
N ALA A 21 27.56 21.83 -22.91
CA ALA A 21 27.20 20.80 -23.88
C ALA A 21 26.93 21.34 -25.29
N LYS A 22 26.43 22.58 -25.43
CA LYS A 22 26.10 23.19 -26.73
C LYS A 22 27.33 23.52 -27.59
N THR A 23 28.53 23.51 -27.00
CA THR A 23 29.79 23.91 -27.66
C THR A 23 30.80 22.76 -27.82
N LEU A 24 30.41 21.52 -27.52
CA LEU A 24 31.33 20.39 -27.45
C LEU A 24 31.05 19.31 -28.51
N GLY A 25 32.10 18.79 -29.15
CA GLY A 25 32.04 17.70 -30.13
C GLY A 25 31.72 16.32 -29.51
N GLY A 26 31.35 15.36 -30.37
CA GLY A 26 30.68 14.09 -30.01
C GLY A 26 31.28 13.29 -28.84
N ASP A 27 32.62 13.20 -28.73
CA ASP A 27 33.28 12.45 -27.66
C ASP A 27 33.12 13.12 -26.27
N LYS A 28 33.07 14.46 -26.24
CA LYS A 28 32.83 15.23 -25.02
C LYS A 28 31.35 15.23 -24.62
N VAL A 29 30.43 15.15 -25.58
CA VAL A 29 28.99 14.94 -25.31
C VAL A 29 28.76 13.59 -24.63
N GLU A 30 29.46 12.54 -25.06
CA GLU A 30 29.34 11.22 -24.42
C GLU A 30 29.96 11.21 -23.01
N ARG A 31 31.09 11.87 -22.79
CA ARG A 31 31.62 12.08 -21.42
C ARG A 31 30.66 12.87 -20.53
N LEU A 32 29.99 13.88 -21.07
CA LEU A 32 29.00 14.67 -20.34
C LEU A 32 27.74 13.84 -20.03
N ARG A 33 27.35 12.96 -20.95
CA ARG A 33 26.27 11.98 -20.75
C ARG A 33 26.61 10.98 -19.66
N ILE A 34 27.85 10.47 -19.62
CA ILE A 34 28.35 9.61 -18.55
C ILE A 34 28.37 10.38 -17.22
N ALA A 35 28.88 11.61 -17.19
CA ALA A 35 28.92 12.46 -16.00
C ALA A 35 27.51 12.82 -15.47
N LEU A 36 26.53 13.00 -16.35
CA LEU A 36 25.13 13.17 -15.96
C LEU A 36 24.53 11.87 -15.40
N LYS A 37 24.85 10.72 -16.01
CA LYS A 37 24.45 9.38 -15.55
C LYS A 37 25.04 9.00 -14.19
N THR A 38 26.17 9.60 -13.80
CA THR A 38 26.85 9.39 -12.51
C THR A 38 26.78 10.60 -11.58
N SER A 39 25.97 11.61 -11.92
CA SER A 39 25.86 12.82 -11.11
C SER A 39 25.26 12.53 -9.73
N GLN A 40 25.76 13.22 -8.70
CA GLN A 40 25.28 13.06 -7.33
C GLN A 40 23.75 13.20 -7.19
N PRO A 41 23.06 14.15 -7.85
CA PRO A 41 21.60 14.25 -7.78
C PRO A 41 20.88 13.01 -8.33
N LEU A 42 21.36 12.43 -9.43
CA LEU A 42 20.78 11.21 -9.99
C LEU A 42 21.03 10.00 -9.10
N LEU A 43 22.20 9.90 -8.46
CA LEU A 43 22.48 8.85 -7.48
C LEU A 43 21.54 8.94 -6.27
N VAL A 44 21.36 10.13 -5.70
CA VAL A 44 20.43 10.36 -4.57
C VAL A 44 18.99 10.04 -4.97
N ALA A 45 18.55 10.48 -6.15
CA ALA A 45 17.21 10.17 -6.66
C ALA A 45 17.01 8.66 -6.85
N ARG A 46 17.98 7.97 -7.47
CA ARG A 46 17.93 6.51 -7.64
C ARG A 46 17.95 5.77 -6.31
N GLN A 47 18.74 6.22 -5.34
CA GLN A 47 18.79 5.62 -4.01
C GLN A 47 17.45 5.77 -3.29
N TRP A 48 16.81 6.94 -3.39
CA TRP A 48 15.45 7.12 -2.88
C TRP A 48 14.46 6.15 -3.55
N ALA A 49 14.47 6.05 -4.88
CA ALA A 49 13.58 5.15 -5.61
C ALA A 49 13.83 3.67 -5.29
N ALA A 50 15.09 3.27 -5.10
CA ALA A 50 15.47 1.94 -4.66
C ALA A 50 14.97 1.63 -3.24
N ASN A 51 15.10 2.59 -2.31
CA ASN A 51 14.76 2.36 -0.91
C ASN A 51 13.26 2.44 -0.65
N VAL A 52 12.58 3.45 -1.22
CA VAL A 52 11.18 3.76 -0.93
C VAL A 52 10.23 2.97 -1.83
N LEU A 53 10.52 2.89 -3.13
CA LEU A 53 9.66 2.21 -4.11
C LEU A 53 10.16 0.80 -4.45
N ARG A 54 11.30 0.38 -3.88
CA ARG A 54 11.91 -0.93 -4.13
C ARG A 54 12.17 -1.19 -5.62
N ILE A 55 12.41 -0.14 -6.39
CA ILE A 55 12.67 -0.26 -7.82
C ILE A 55 14.07 -0.86 -8.00
N PRO A 56 14.19 -1.98 -8.73
CA PRO A 56 15.46 -2.65 -8.93
C PRO A 56 16.35 -1.87 -9.93
N ALA A 57 17.65 -2.10 -9.85
CA ALA A 57 18.65 -1.31 -10.57
C ALA A 57 18.43 -1.30 -12.10
N GLU A 58 17.99 -2.42 -12.67
CA GLU A 58 17.71 -2.55 -14.11
C GLU A 58 16.55 -1.69 -14.61
N ILE A 59 15.64 -1.26 -13.73
CA ILE A 59 14.56 -0.33 -14.07
C ILE A 59 15.01 1.12 -13.79
N LEU A 60 15.78 1.34 -12.73
CA LEU A 60 16.35 2.66 -12.39
C LEU A 60 17.26 3.23 -13.49
N GLN A 61 17.86 2.36 -14.32
CA GLN A 61 18.65 2.78 -15.48
C GLN A 61 17.79 3.44 -16.57
N ASP A 62 16.53 3.03 -16.70
CA ASP A 62 15.57 3.52 -17.70
C ASP A 62 14.78 4.76 -17.23
N LEU A 63 14.95 5.16 -15.96
CA LEU A 63 14.29 6.32 -15.33
C LEU A 63 15.17 7.57 -15.38
N SER A 64 14.59 8.70 -15.79
CA SER A 64 15.22 10.02 -15.66
C SER A 64 15.07 10.58 -14.24
N VAL A 65 15.88 11.59 -13.89
CA VAL A 65 15.74 12.32 -12.62
C VAL A 65 14.33 12.90 -12.50
N GLU A 66 13.80 13.50 -13.56
CA GLU A 66 12.48 14.12 -13.56
C GLU A 66 11.37 13.10 -13.33
N ALA A 67 11.52 11.89 -13.89
CA ALA A 67 10.58 10.80 -13.64
C ALA A 67 10.60 10.38 -12.16
N ILE A 68 11.79 10.28 -11.55
CA ILE A 68 11.92 9.95 -10.12
C ILE A 68 11.34 11.08 -9.24
N GLU A 69 11.61 12.33 -9.56
CA GLU A 69 11.04 13.48 -8.83
C GLU A 69 9.51 13.54 -8.94
N ARG A 70 8.93 13.11 -10.06
CA ARG A 70 7.48 12.90 -10.16
C ARG A 70 7.00 11.77 -9.26
N LEU A 71 7.72 10.64 -9.20
CA LEU A 71 7.35 9.51 -8.33
C LEU A 71 7.35 9.89 -6.84
N LYS A 72 8.20 10.85 -6.43
CA LYS A 72 8.15 11.44 -5.09
C LYS A 72 6.84 12.17 -4.78
N GLN A 73 6.02 12.51 -5.78
CA GLN A 73 4.71 13.12 -5.57
C GLN A 73 3.60 12.09 -5.35
N LEU A 74 3.89 10.78 -5.47
CA LEU A 74 2.90 9.75 -5.15
C LEU A 74 2.50 9.86 -3.67
N PRO A 75 1.20 9.74 -3.33
CA PRO A 75 0.77 9.62 -1.95
C PRO A 75 1.33 8.33 -1.34
N ARG A 76 1.45 8.28 -0.02
CA ARG A 76 2.19 7.21 0.65
C ARG A 76 1.58 5.83 0.40
N TRP A 77 0.25 5.71 0.45
CA TRP A 77 -0.47 4.47 0.10
C TRP A 77 -0.09 3.92 -1.28
N ALA A 78 0.13 4.80 -2.26
CA ALA A 78 0.51 4.40 -3.62
C ALA A 78 1.97 3.95 -3.66
N ARG A 79 2.86 4.59 -2.90
CA ARG A 79 4.27 4.16 -2.81
C ARG A 79 4.39 2.78 -2.19
N ASP A 80 3.70 2.54 -1.07
CA ASP A 80 3.74 1.25 -0.38
C ASP A 80 3.20 0.14 -1.29
N ARG A 81 2.04 0.36 -1.93
CA ARG A 81 1.47 -0.62 -2.88
C ARG A 81 2.33 -0.81 -4.13
N PHE A 82 2.94 0.25 -4.66
CA PHE A 82 3.87 0.13 -5.78
C PHE A 82 5.08 -0.74 -5.42
N SER A 83 5.60 -0.60 -4.20
CA SER A 83 6.75 -1.36 -3.71
C SER A 83 6.50 -2.87 -3.56
N GLU A 84 5.23 -3.28 -3.63
CA GLU A 84 4.78 -4.68 -3.58
C GLU A 84 4.65 -5.30 -4.99
N LEU A 85 4.82 -4.51 -6.05
CA LEU A 85 4.78 -5.01 -7.42
C LEU A 85 6.03 -5.81 -7.77
N ASN A 86 5.88 -6.82 -8.63
CA ASN A 86 7.00 -7.50 -9.26
C ASN A 86 7.67 -6.60 -10.32
N HIS A 87 8.90 -6.93 -10.72
CA HIS A 87 9.69 -6.09 -11.62
C HIS A 87 9.01 -5.87 -12.98
N GLY A 88 8.30 -6.89 -13.50
CA GLY A 88 7.57 -6.78 -14.76
C GLY A 88 6.41 -5.79 -14.67
N ALA A 89 5.62 -5.86 -13.60
CA ALA A 89 4.54 -4.93 -13.31
C ALA A 89 5.08 -3.52 -13.07
N MET A 90 6.17 -3.35 -12.32
CA MET A 90 6.84 -2.06 -12.15
C MET A 90 7.20 -1.43 -13.51
N ARG A 91 7.81 -2.19 -14.43
CA ARG A 91 8.15 -1.69 -15.79
C ARG A 91 6.90 -1.24 -16.56
N ARG A 92 5.82 -2.02 -16.52
CA ARG A 92 4.57 -1.67 -17.21
C ARG A 92 3.94 -0.41 -16.63
N VAL A 93 3.81 -0.34 -15.30
CA VAL A 93 3.20 0.79 -14.58
C VAL A 93 4.00 2.07 -14.76
N LEU A 94 5.32 1.99 -14.82
CA LEU A 94 6.20 3.13 -15.11
C LEU A 94 6.26 3.51 -16.61
N GLY A 95 5.63 2.71 -17.49
CA GLY A 95 5.63 2.94 -18.94
C GLY A 95 7.02 2.81 -19.56
N CYS A 96 7.80 1.82 -19.12
CA CYS A 96 9.18 1.59 -19.56
C CYS A 96 9.23 0.95 -20.96
N ALA A 97 9.14 1.78 -21.99
CA ALA A 97 9.44 1.43 -23.39
C ALA A 97 10.83 1.92 -23.84
N SER A 98 11.72 2.18 -22.87
CA SER A 98 13.06 2.79 -23.01
C SER A 98 13.06 4.14 -23.77
N PRO A 99 12.95 5.30 -23.07
CA PRO A 99 12.92 5.50 -21.61
C PRO A 99 11.53 5.30 -20.98
N CYS A 100 11.46 5.18 -19.65
CA CYS A 100 10.18 5.17 -18.91
C CYS A 100 9.51 6.55 -18.96
N LYS A 101 8.25 6.62 -19.37
CA LYS A 101 7.53 7.90 -19.53
C LYS A 101 6.93 8.45 -18.24
N VAL A 102 6.70 7.59 -17.23
CA VAL A 102 6.13 7.88 -15.91
C VAL A 102 5.05 8.96 -15.91
N ASP A 103 3.81 8.50 -15.93
CA ASP A 103 2.62 9.30 -15.66
C ASP A 103 2.08 8.97 -14.26
N ILE A 104 2.09 9.94 -13.37
CA ILE A 104 1.68 9.74 -11.97
C ILE A 104 0.19 9.47 -11.83
N GLN A 105 -0.65 10.04 -12.70
CA GLN A 105 -2.08 9.79 -12.66
C GLN A 105 -2.36 8.35 -13.09
N GLU A 106 -1.66 7.86 -14.11
CA GLU A 106 -1.75 6.47 -14.55
C GLU A 106 -1.25 5.48 -13.49
N VAL A 107 -0.13 5.78 -12.85
CA VAL A 107 0.39 4.98 -11.73
C VAL A 107 -0.62 4.91 -10.59
N GLN A 108 -1.18 6.06 -10.17
CA GLN A 108 -2.18 6.09 -9.10
C GLN A 108 -3.45 5.35 -9.50
N ARG A 109 -3.94 5.54 -10.73
CA ARG A 109 -5.12 4.86 -11.27
C ARG A 109 -4.93 3.34 -11.22
N TYR A 110 -3.78 2.86 -11.68
CA TYR A 110 -3.45 1.44 -11.65
C TYR A 110 -3.46 0.85 -10.25
N LEU A 111 -2.77 1.52 -9.30
CA LEU A 111 -2.61 1.03 -7.94
C LEU A 111 -3.90 1.15 -7.11
N ARG A 112 -4.76 2.11 -7.44
CA ARG A 112 -6.08 2.28 -6.82
C ARG A 112 -7.07 1.23 -7.35
N ASN A 113 -7.06 0.98 -8.66
CA ASN A 113 -7.99 0.09 -9.34
C ASN A 113 -7.38 -1.31 -9.49
N LEU A 114 -7.27 -2.01 -8.36
CA LEU A 114 -6.94 -3.44 -8.36
C LEU A 114 -8.10 -4.24 -8.95
N ALA A 115 -9.33 -3.83 -8.67
CA ALA A 115 -10.48 -4.31 -9.43
C ALA A 115 -10.31 -3.92 -10.91
N ALA A 116 -10.52 -4.86 -11.82
CA ALA A 116 -10.75 -4.52 -13.21
C ALA A 116 -12.02 -3.65 -13.28
N ASP A 117 -11.95 -2.60 -14.10
CA ASP A 117 -13.14 -1.86 -14.51
C ASP A 117 -14.17 -2.86 -15.06
N ALA A 118 -15.46 -2.55 -15.02
CA ALA A 118 -16.50 -3.44 -15.55
C ALA A 118 -16.36 -3.58 -17.07
N VAL A 119 -15.42 -4.41 -17.52
CA VAL A 119 -15.15 -4.70 -18.92
C VAL A 119 -16.20 -5.70 -19.39
N ALA A 120 -16.87 -5.39 -20.51
CA ALA A 120 -17.77 -6.32 -21.17
C ALA A 120 -17.05 -7.65 -21.42
N GLY A 121 -17.54 -8.74 -20.81
CA GLY A 121 -16.97 -10.09 -20.94
C GLY A 121 -16.22 -10.63 -19.70
N ALA A 122 -16.00 -9.84 -18.65
CA ALA A 122 -15.41 -10.35 -17.41
C ALA A 122 -16.35 -11.37 -16.73
N LYS A 123 -15.86 -12.57 -16.42
CA LYS A 123 -16.67 -13.64 -15.84
C LYS A 123 -16.65 -13.54 -14.32
N ARG A 124 -17.83 -13.33 -13.72
CA ARG A 124 -18.01 -13.44 -12.26
C ARG A 124 -17.73 -14.88 -11.80
N LEU A 125 -16.94 -15.02 -10.74
CA LEU A 125 -16.50 -16.32 -10.26
C LEU A 125 -17.46 -16.84 -9.20
N THR A 126 -18.04 -18.00 -9.45
CA THR A 126 -19.11 -18.59 -8.62
C THR A 126 -18.70 -19.90 -7.96
N THR A 127 -17.66 -20.56 -8.47
CA THR A 127 -17.14 -21.83 -7.95
C THR A 127 -15.65 -21.77 -7.59
N ALA A 128 -15.21 -22.67 -6.72
CA ALA A 128 -13.80 -22.78 -6.34
C ALA A 128 -12.89 -23.04 -7.54
N GLU A 129 -13.32 -23.89 -8.48
CA GLU A 129 -12.53 -24.23 -9.66
C GLU A 129 -12.42 -23.06 -10.64
N GLU A 130 -13.47 -22.25 -10.79
CA GLU A 130 -13.39 -20.99 -11.54
C GLU A 130 -12.37 -20.03 -10.93
N VAL A 131 -12.35 -19.91 -9.59
CA VAL A 131 -11.33 -19.10 -8.91
C VAL A 131 -9.94 -19.66 -9.16
N ILE A 132 -9.73 -20.96 -8.99
CA ILE A 132 -8.42 -21.59 -9.22
C ILE A 132 -7.92 -21.34 -10.65
N ASN A 133 -8.78 -21.45 -11.65
CA ASN A 133 -8.41 -21.24 -13.05
C ASN A 133 -8.15 -19.77 -13.40
N ALA A 134 -8.69 -18.82 -12.63
CA ALA A 134 -8.42 -17.39 -12.80
C ALA A 134 -7.08 -16.94 -12.19
N LEU A 135 -6.48 -17.75 -11.31
CA LEU A 135 -5.21 -17.41 -10.66
C LEU A 135 -4.02 -17.67 -11.61
N PRO A 136 -2.87 -17.00 -11.42
CA PRO A 136 -1.62 -17.33 -12.11
C PRO A 136 -1.05 -18.65 -11.59
N THR A 137 -1.66 -19.76 -12.00
CA THR A 137 -1.45 -21.11 -11.47
C THR A 137 0.01 -21.58 -11.56
N GLU A 138 0.75 -21.13 -12.57
CA GLU A 138 2.16 -21.47 -12.76
C GLU A 138 3.10 -20.75 -11.77
N LEU A 139 2.60 -19.75 -11.04
CA LEU A 139 3.35 -19.02 -10.01
C LEU A 139 2.98 -19.43 -8.58
N LEU A 140 2.01 -20.33 -8.41
CA LEU A 140 1.39 -20.62 -7.12
C LEU A 140 1.34 -22.11 -6.82
N ASN A 141 1.47 -22.43 -5.53
CA ASN A 141 1.07 -23.72 -5.02
C ASN A 141 -0.41 -23.70 -4.63
N LEU A 142 -1.25 -24.38 -5.42
CA LEU A 142 -2.71 -24.34 -5.27
C LEU A 142 -3.25 -25.27 -4.18
N THR A 143 -2.41 -26.09 -3.53
CA THR A 143 -2.85 -27.15 -2.61
C THR A 143 -3.71 -26.60 -1.47
N LYS A 144 -3.18 -25.60 -0.74
CA LYS A 144 -3.89 -24.97 0.37
C LYS A 144 -5.04 -24.10 -0.10
N LEU A 145 -4.91 -23.46 -1.28
CA LEU A 145 -5.98 -22.66 -1.87
C LEU A 145 -7.21 -23.51 -2.20
N ARG A 146 -7.02 -24.67 -2.81
CA ARG A 146 -8.10 -25.63 -3.09
C ARG A 146 -8.79 -26.07 -1.79
N GLU A 147 -8.03 -26.42 -0.76
CA GLU A 147 -8.57 -26.79 0.56
C GLU A 147 -9.43 -25.66 1.16
N LYS A 148 -8.98 -24.40 1.06
CA LYS A 148 -9.69 -23.26 1.63
C LYS A 148 -10.88 -22.80 0.80
N LEU A 149 -10.80 -22.87 -0.53
CA LEU A 149 -11.90 -22.53 -1.45
C LEU A 149 -12.99 -23.60 -1.49
N ALA A 150 -12.67 -24.85 -1.13
CA ALA A 150 -13.67 -25.90 -0.94
C ALA A 150 -14.66 -25.58 0.20
N LYS A 151 -14.28 -24.67 1.12
CA LYS A 151 -15.15 -24.20 2.19
C LYS A 151 -15.93 -22.95 1.76
N PRO A 152 -17.20 -22.79 2.17
CA PRO A 152 -18.07 -21.74 1.66
C PRO A 152 -17.62 -20.33 2.05
N GLU A 153 -16.87 -20.16 3.13
CA GLU A 153 -16.53 -18.86 3.73
C GLU A 153 -15.75 -17.97 2.74
N LEU A 154 -14.69 -18.51 2.14
CA LEU A 154 -13.87 -17.77 1.19
C LEU A 154 -14.61 -17.51 -0.13
N MET A 155 -15.37 -18.50 -0.59
CA MET A 155 -16.20 -18.36 -1.79
C MET A 155 -17.35 -17.36 -1.60
N ASN A 156 -17.89 -17.23 -0.39
CA ASN A 156 -18.92 -16.23 -0.09
C ASN A 156 -18.38 -14.81 -0.21
N ILE A 157 -17.15 -14.56 0.28
CA ILE A 157 -16.46 -13.27 0.15
C ILE A 157 -16.29 -12.92 -1.34
N ILE A 158 -15.76 -13.85 -2.12
CA ILE A 158 -15.51 -13.68 -3.56
C ILE A 158 -16.81 -13.38 -4.32
N ARG A 159 -17.86 -14.16 -4.07
CA ARG A 159 -19.17 -14.01 -4.72
C ARG A 159 -19.84 -12.69 -4.36
N ARG A 160 -19.85 -12.32 -3.08
CA ARG A 160 -20.48 -11.08 -2.60
C ARG A 160 -19.75 -9.82 -3.06
N ALA A 161 -18.44 -9.90 -3.23
CA ALA A 161 -17.65 -8.81 -3.81
C ALA A 161 -17.74 -8.77 -5.35
N GLU A 162 -18.46 -9.73 -5.97
CA GLU A 162 -18.59 -9.86 -7.42
C GLU A 162 -17.24 -9.89 -8.15
N LEU A 163 -16.26 -10.57 -7.57
CA LEU A 163 -14.92 -10.67 -8.18
C LEU A 163 -14.95 -11.51 -9.45
N THR A 164 -14.17 -11.07 -10.43
CA THR A 164 -14.08 -11.70 -11.75
C THR A 164 -12.73 -12.39 -11.98
N ASP A 165 -12.64 -13.13 -13.07
CA ASP A 165 -11.39 -13.66 -13.60
C ASP A 165 -10.32 -12.58 -13.81
N LEU A 166 -10.69 -11.44 -14.38
CA LEU A 166 -9.79 -10.31 -14.60
C LEU A 166 -9.26 -9.70 -13.29
N ASP A 167 -10.09 -9.70 -12.23
CA ASP A 167 -9.67 -9.24 -10.90
C ASP A 167 -8.55 -10.13 -10.36
N PHE A 168 -8.63 -11.45 -10.51
CA PHE A 168 -7.59 -12.37 -10.03
C PHE A 168 -6.37 -12.48 -10.95
N ALA A 169 -6.52 -12.24 -12.26
CA ALA A 169 -5.39 -12.22 -13.19
C ALA A 169 -4.34 -11.16 -12.80
N LYS A 170 -4.78 -10.01 -12.28
CA LYS A 170 -3.91 -8.93 -11.78
C LYS A 170 -3.06 -9.34 -10.56
N MET A 171 -3.42 -10.39 -9.84
CA MET A 171 -2.63 -10.87 -8.69
C MET A 171 -1.21 -11.26 -9.08
N ARG A 172 -0.99 -11.71 -10.33
CA ARG A 172 0.36 -11.98 -10.88
C ARG A 172 1.35 -10.86 -10.56
N ASP A 173 0.88 -9.62 -10.61
CA ASP A 173 1.71 -8.43 -10.47
C ASP A 173 2.25 -8.23 -9.06
N PHE A 174 1.68 -8.92 -8.08
CA PHE A 174 2.07 -8.85 -6.66
C PHE A 174 2.86 -10.07 -6.20
N ILE A 175 3.11 -11.04 -7.10
CA ILE A 175 3.97 -12.21 -6.80
C ILE A 175 5.42 -11.82 -7.07
N THR A 176 6.13 -11.45 -6.01
CA THR A 176 7.51 -10.92 -6.08
C THR A 176 8.61 -11.98 -5.95
N LYS A 177 8.26 -13.20 -5.52
CA LYS A 177 9.21 -14.29 -5.25
C LYS A 177 8.70 -15.60 -5.83
N ASN A 178 9.59 -16.55 -6.07
CA ASN A 178 9.19 -17.90 -6.44
C ASN A 178 8.58 -18.62 -5.23
N ILE A 179 7.26 -18.77 -5.24
CA ILE A 179 6.48 -19.40 -4.16
C ILE A 179 5.75 -20.68 -4.61
N VAL A 180 6.10 -21.21 -5.80
CA VAL A 180 5.48 -22.40 -6.40
C VAL A 180 5.62 -23.64 -5.51
N GLY A 181 6.70 -23.73 -4.72
CA GLY A 181 6.92 -24.80 -3.75
C GLY A 181 6.24 -24.58 -2.39
N ASN A 182 5.71 -23.40 -2.10
CA ASN A 182 5.23 -23.03 -0.75
C ASN A 182 3.72 -22.73 -0.74
N LYS A 183 2.95 -23.71 -0.27
CA LYS A 183 1.49 -23.62 -0.11
C LYS A 183 1.03 -22.56 0.89
N THR A 184 1.83 -22.25 1.91
CA THR A 184 1.48 -21.23 2.90
C THR A 184 1.68 -19.84 2.32
N ASP A 185 2.82 -19.58 1.67
CA ASP A 185 3.09 -18.28 1.06
C ASP A 185 2.11 -17.99 -0.09
N SER A 186 1.78 -19.00 -0.90
CA SER A 186 0.77 -18.87 -1.96
C SER A 186 -0.60 -18.46 -1.41
N TYR A 187 -1.02 -19.05 -0.29
CA TYR A 187 -2.27 -18.66 0.38
C TYR A 187 -2.19 -17.26 0.99
N ASN A 188 -1.06 -16.90 1.59
CA ASN A 188 -0.87 -15.57 2.20
C ASN A 188 -0.94 -14.46 1.15
N VAL A 189 -0.26 -14.63 0.01
CA VAL A 189 -0.33 -13.69 -1.13
C VAL A 189 -1.77 -13.56 -1.62
N PHE A 190 -2.47 -14.69 -1.78
CA PHE A 190 -3.88 -14.67 -2.18
C PHE A 190 -4.75 -13.88 -1.20
N THR A 191 -4.62 -14.11 0.11
CA THR A 191 -5.43 -13.39 1.11
C THR A 191 -5.08 -11.92 1.24
N GLN A 192 -3.80 -11.56 1.07
CA GLN A 192 -3.34 -10.17 1.03
C GLN A 192 -3.94 -9.45 -0.17
N TYR A 193 -3.85 -10.07 -1.35
CA TYR A 193 -4.46 -9.54 -2.57
C TYR A 193 -5.98 -9.42 -2.44
N LEU A 194 -6.65 -10.45 -1.92
CA LEU A 194 -8.09 -10.43 -1.67
C LEU A 194 -8.51 -9.27 -0.74
N SER A 195 -7.73 -9.01 0.30
CA SER A 195 -7.99 -7.93 1.27
C SER A 195 -7.81 -6.53 0.66
N ALA A 196 -7.04 -6.41 -0.42
CA ALA A 196 -6.82 -5.15 -1.13
C ALA A 196 -7.80 -4.95 -2.31
N VAL A 197 -8.12 -6.01 -3.06
CA VAL A 197 -8.99 -5.94 -4.24
C VAL A 197 -10.45 -5.72 -3.86
N VAL A 198 -10.93 -6.29 -2.75
CA VAL A 198 -12.32 -6.15 -2.32
C VAL A 198 -12.68 -4.68 -2.00
N PRO A 199 -11.93 -3.93 -1.17
CA PRO A 199 -12.20 -2.51 -0.95
C PRO A 199 -12.07 -1.65 -2.22
N SER A 200 -11.20 -2.04 -3.17
CA SER A 200 -11.09 -1.39 -4.48
C SER A 200 -12.37 -1.61 -5.30
N LYS A 201 -12.96 -2.81 -5.25
CA LYS A 201 -14.19 -3.19 -5.96
C LYS A 201 -15.45 -2.55 -5.38
N LEU A 202 -15.55 -2.49 -4.05
CA LEU A 202 -16.74 -1.98 -3.37
C LEU A 202 -16.92 -0.47 -3.57
N GLY A 203 -15.80 0.27 -3.63
CA GLY A 203 -15.78 1.73 -3.78
C GLY A 203 -15.73 2.47 -2.43
N PRO A 204 -15.90 3.80 -2.43
CA PRO A 204 -15.70 4.67 -1.26
C PRO A 204 -16.87 4.72 -0.28
N ASP A 205 -17.98 4.03 -0.56
CA ASP A 205 -19.16 4.01 0.30
C ASP A 205 -18.90 3.15 1.55
N LEU A 206 -18.88 3.81 2.71
CA LEU A 206 -18.62 3.17 4.00
C LEU A 206 -19.76 2.22 4.39
N ASN A 207 -21.00 2.60 4.15
CA ASN A 207 -22.17 1.77 4.49
C ASN A 207 -22.15 0.48 3.68
N LYS A 208 -21.86 0.58 2.38
CA LYS A 208 -21.69 -0.58 1.51
C LYS A 208 -20.54 -1.50 1.98
N PHE A 209 -19.43 -0.90 2.44
CA PHE A 209 -18.34 -1.68 3.03
C PHE A 209 -18.77 -2.40 4.32
N ILE A 210 -19.49 -1.73 5.21
CA ILE A 210 -20.00 -2.31 6.47
C ILE A 210 -20.96 -3.46 6.16
N GLU A 211 -21.96 -3.25 5.32
CA GLU A 211 -22.92 -4.29 4.88
C GLU A 211 -22.19 -5.50 4.28
N PHE A 212 -21.12 -5.26 3.53
CA PHE A 212 -20.27 -6.32 3.03
C PHE A 212 -19.54 -7.08 4.15
N ALA A 213 -18.88 -6.37 5.06
CA ALA A 213 -17.99 -6.96 6.06
C ALA A 213 -18.72 -7.55 7.28
N GLU A 214 -19.93 -7.09 7.60
CA GLU A 214 -20.68 -7.53 8.78
C GLU A 214 -20.90 -9.03 8.89
N PRO A 215 -21.41 -9.76 7.88
CA PRO A 215 -21.67 -11.19 8.03
C PRO A 215 -20.42 -12.08 7.97
N MET A 216 -19.22 -11.49 7.86
CA MET A 216 -17.92 -12.21 7.87
C MET A 216 -17.51 -12.62 9.29
N ASP A 217 -18.37 -13.35 9.98
CA ASP A 217 -18.17 -13.76 11.37
C ASP A 217 -17.54 -15.14 11.53
N ASP A 218 -17.33 -15.88 10.45
CA ASP A 218 -16.57 -17.13 10.47
C ASP A 218 -15.06 -16.88 10.70
N SER A 219 -14.28 -17.94 10.99
CA SER A 219 -12.85 -17.80 11.28
C SER A 219 -12.03 -17.16 10.16
N THR A 220 -12.39 -17.40 8.89
CA THR A 220 -11.72 -16.83 7.72
C THR A 220 -12.12 -15.38 7.54
N GLY A 221 -13.42 -15.09 7.63
CA GLY A 221 -13.97 -13.74 7.57
C GLY A 221 -13.37 -12.81 8.62
N ARG A 222 -13.27 -13.27 9.86
CA ARG A 222 -12.65 -12.52 10.97
C ARG A 222 -11.18 -12.19 10.72
N ALA A 223 -10.44 -13.09 10.07
CA ALA A 223 -9.03 -12.85 9.75
C ALA A 223 -8.83 -11.81 8.63
N LEU A 224 -9.81 -11.66 7.72
CA LEU A 224 -9.69 -10.78 6.55
C LEU A 224 -10.30 -9.40 6.76
N ARG A 225 -11.38 -9.28 7.52
CA ARG A 225 -12.14 -8.03 7.66
C ARG A 225 -11.31 -6.85 8.20
N GLY A 226 -10.37 -7.11 9.12
CA GLY A 226 -9.47 -6.09 9.63
C GLY A 226 -8.56 -5.51 8.54
N ALA A 227 -7.90 -6.39 7.78
CA ALA A 227 -7.05 -6.00 6.66
C ALA A 227 -7.84 -5.32 5.53
N MET A 228 -9.07 -5.78 5.26
CA MET A 228 -9.97 -5.12 4.31
C MET A 228 -10.36 -3.71 4.75
N PHE A 229 -10.66 -3.54 6.03
CA PHE A 229 -11.01 -2.23 6.59
C PHE A 229 -9.84 -1.25 6.56
N GLU A 230 -8.64 -1.71 6.91
CA GLU A 230 -7.41 -0.93 6.77
C GLU A 230 -7.19 -0.50 5.31
N ASN A 231 -7.35 -1.41 4.35
CA ASN A 231 -7.23 -1.08 2.93
C ASN A 231 -8.32 -0.11 2.45
N PHE A 232 -9.55 -0.25 2.92
CA PHE A 232 -10.64 0.70 2.65
C PHE A 232 -10.26 2.10 3.13
N ALA A 233 -9.83 2.22 4.39
CA ALA A 233 -9.48 3.49 4.99
C ALA A 233 -8.32 4.19 4.27
N LYS A 234 -7.24 3.45 3.97
CA LYS A 234 -6.10 3.96 3.19
C LYS A 234 -6.50 4.50 1.80
N LEU A 235 -7.50 3.88 1.17
CA LEU A 235 -7.92 4.24 -0.19
C LEU A 235 -8.91 5.42 -0.21
N HIS A 236 -9.85 5.43 0.73
CA HIS A 236 -11.07 6.24 0.60
C HIS A 236 -11.26 7.29 1.70
N VAL A 237 -10.43 7.30 2.74
CA VAL A 237 -10.46 8.32 3.80
C VAL A 237 -9.26 9.28 3.63
N PRO A 238 -9.49 10.55 3.25
CA PRO A 238 -8.42 11.50 2.92
C PRO A 238 -7.34 11.65 4.01
N GLU A 239 -7.74 11.65 5.28
CA GLU A 239 -6.88 11.82 6.44
C GLU A 239 -5.80 10.72 6.56
N PHE A 240 -6.04 9.56 5.97
CA PHE A 240 -5.13 8.41 6.05
C PHE A 240 -4.25 8.23 4.82
N GLN A 241 -4.44 9.03 3.77
CA GLN A 241 -3.70 8.86 2.50
C GLN A 241 -2.19 9.20 2.62
N GLY A 242 -1.82 10.01 3.61
CA GLY A 242 -0.46 10.51 3.83
C GLY A 242 0.32 9.84 4.96
N LEU A 243 -0.29 8.92 5.70
CA LEU A 243 0.36 8.24 6.84
C LEU A 243 1.48 7.31 6.39
N GLU A 244 2.51 7.17 7.22
CA GLU A 244 3.73 6.43 6.88
C GLU A 244 4.03 5.26 7.80
N ARG A 245 4.98 4.42 7.38
CA ARG A 245 5.50 3.32 8.20
C ARG A 245 6.51 3.86 9.20
N ALA A 246 6.42 3.43 10.45
CA ALA A 246 7.36 3.78 11.50
C ALA A 246 7.76 2.55 12.33
N THR A 247 8.98 2.56 12.83
CA THR A 247 9.57 1.43 13.57
C THR A 247 10.07 1.89 14.93
N PHE A 248 9.66 1.18 15.98
CA PHE A 248 9.97 1.52 17.37
C PHE A 248 10.62 0.34 18.10
N LYS A 249 11.53 0.63 19.03
CA LYS A 249 12.09 -0.38 19.95
C LYS A 249 11.20 -0.49 21.19
N VAL A 250 10.97 -1.72 21.64
CA VAL A 250 10.27 -1.97 22.91
C VAL A 250 11.28 -1.94 24.07
N PRO A 251 11.11 -1.06 25.07
CA PRO A 251 12.00 -1.01 26.23
C PRO A 251 12.07 -2.35 26.98
N GLY A 252 13.27 -2.73 27.44
CA GLY A 252 13.48 -3.93 28.26
C GLY A 252 13.59 -5.26 27.49
N TYR A 253 13.30 -5.28 26.18
CA TYR A 253 13.36 -6.50 25.36
C TYR A 253 14.41 -6.36 24.25
N LYS A 254 15.46 -7.19 24.31
CA LYS A 254 16.49 -7.23 23.26
C LYS A 254 15.88 -7.77 21.97
N ASN A 255 15.94 -6.98 20.90
CA ASN A 255 15.42 -7.29 19.56
C ASN A 255 13.90 -7.30 19.39
N SER A 256 13.12 -6.80 20.36
CA SER A 256 11.69 -6.59 20.15
C SER A 256 11.47 -5.24 19.47
N ILE A 257 10.99 -5.29 18.23
CA ILE A 257 10.71 -4.14 17.38
C ILE A 257 9.21 -4.17 17.03
N VAL A 258 8.55 -3.02 17.15
CA VAL A 258 7.18 -2.84 16.69
C VAL A 258 7.20 -2.01 15.43
N ASN A 259 6.69 -2.58 14.34
CA ASN A 259 6.42 -1.86 13.10
C ASN A 259 4.97 -1.37 13.13
N VAL A 260 4.78 -0.11 12.78
CA VAL A 260 3.49 0.55 12.64
C VAL A 260 3.35 0.96 11.18
N ASP A 261 2.29 0.52 10.51
CA ASP A 261 2.08 0.81 9.09
C ASP A 261 1.49 2.21 8.83
N LEU A 262 0.96 2.87 9.86
CA LEU A 262 0.15 4.09 9.77
C LEU A 262 0.48 5.06 10.92
N PHE A 263 1.55 5.81 10.74
CA PHE A 263 2.06 6.81 11.65
C PHE A 263 1.93 8.22 11.05
N ASP A 264 1.54 9.18 11.87
CA ASP A 264 1.52 10.60 11.54
C ASP A 264 2.72 11.30 12.19
N PRO A 265 3.78 11.62 11.43
CA PRO A 265 4.98 12.24 11.98
C PRO A 265 4.76 13.66 12.48
N ALA A 266 3.73 14.36 11.98
CA ALA A 266 3.51 15.77 12.33
C ALA A 266 3.07 15.92 13.80
N ASN A 267 2.37 14.92 14.34
CA ASN A 267 1.81 14.97 15.69
C ASN A 267 2.10 13.72 16.54
N GLY A 268 2.82 12.73 15.98
CA GLY A 268 3.19 11.51 16.68
C GLY A 268 2.03 10.55 16.93
N LYS A 269 0.99 10.55 16.07
CA LYS A 269 -0.17 9.65 16.21
C LYS A 269 0.09 8.33 15.48
N ILE A 270 -0.07 7.23 16.19
CA ILE A 270 -0.18 5.88 15.62
C ILE A 270 -1.66 5.63 15.31
N TRP A 271 -1.98 5.12 14.13
CA TRP A 271 -3.35 4.78 13.73
C TRP A 271 -3.48 3.27 13.53
N GLU A 272 -4.32 2.62 14.33
CA GLU A 272 -4.57 1.17 14.30
C GLU A 272 -6.02 0.91 13.87
N PHE A 273 -6.22 0.13 12.80
CA PHE A 273 -7.55 -0.15 12.23
C PHE A 273 -8.06 -1.49 12.73
N LYS A 274 -9.22 -1.48 13.39
CA LYS A 274 -9.82 -2.67 13.98
C LYS A 274 -11.23 -2.87 13.46
N TYR A 275 -11.48 -4.07 12.93
CA TYR A 275 -12.83 -4.53 12.60
C TYR A 275 -13.12 -5.76 13.44
N GLN A 276 -13.83 -5.57 14.56
CA GLN A 276 -14.25 -6.69 15.38
C GLN A 276 -15.49 -6.44 16.23
N LYS A 277 -16.36 -7.45 16.27
CA LYS A 277 -17.63 -7.46 17.01
C LYS A 277 -17.51 -7.94 18.46
N THR A 278 -16.33 -8.43 18.84
CA THR A 278 -16.01 -8.82 20.22
C THR A 278 -15.04 -7.80 20.81
N PRO A 279 -14.94 -7.68 22.14
CA PRO A 279 -13.92 -6.83 22.75
C PRO A 279 -12.50 -7.28 22.36
N LEU A 280 -11.59 -6.32 22.18
CA LEU A 280 -10.17 -6.58 21.88
C LEU A 280 -9.56 -7.34 23.06
N ALA A 281 -8.66 -8.27 22.74
CA ALA A 281 -7.87 -8.95 23.76
C ALA A 281 -6.91 -7.93 24.41
N SER A 282 -6.67 -8.05 25.72
CA SER A 282 -5.80 -7.11 26.45
C SER A 282 -4.42 -6.96 25.82
N GLN A 283 -3.84 -8.06 25.34
CA GLN A 283 -2.54 -8.04 24.67
C GLN A 283 -2.52 -7.15 23.41
N GLU A 284 -3.61 -7.12 22.63
CA GLU A 284 -3.70 -6.25 21.45
C GLU A 284 -3.81 -4.78 21.84
N LEU A 285 -4.49 -4.51 22.96
CA LEU A 285 -4.65 -3.17 23.51
C LEU A 285 -3.33 -2.65 24.13
N ASP A 286 -2.56 -3.52 24.76
CA ASP A 286 -1.32 -3.15 25.46
C ASP A 286 -0.10 -3.04 24.54
N LYS A 287 -0.21 -3.54 23.29
CA LYS A 287 0.88 -3.54 22.30
C LYS A 287 1.56 -2.18 22.12
N TYR A 288 0.78 -1.09 22.21
CA TYR A 288 1.26 0.28 21.94
C TYR A 288 1.75 1.03 23.18
N VAL A 289 1.33 0.60 24.39
CA VAL A 289 1.75 1.20 25.66
C VAL A 289 3.27 1.35 25.79
N PRO A 290 4.11 0.33 25.50
CA PRO A 290 5.55 0.44 25.69
C PRO A 290 6.28 1.29 24.64
N ILE A 291 5.63 1.68 23.54
CA ILE A 291 6.25 2.51 22.49
C ILE A 291 5.80 3.97 22.53
N ILE A 292 4.74 4.30 23.27
CA ILE A 292 4.39 5.70 23.52
C ILE A 292 5.49 6.38 24.34
N GLY A 293 5.89 7.59 23.94
CA GLY A 293 7.06 8.32 24.42
C GLY A 293 8.39 7.88 23.82
N GLN A 294 8.40 6.93 22.87
CA GLN A 294 9.61 6.47 22.21
C GLN A 294 9.84 7.14 20.87
N ILE A 295 11.12 7.26 20.51
CA ILE A 295 11.57 7.78 19.23
C ILE A 295 11.75 6.62 18.24
N THR A 296 11.38 6.84 16.98
CA THR A 296 11.61 5.90 15.88
C THR A 296 13.10 5.57 15.71
N ILE A 297 13.40 4.38 15.18
CA ILE A 297 14.80 3.95 14.98
C ILE A 297 15.52 4.82 13.95
N ASP A 298 14.82 5.23 12.88
CA ASP A 298 15.45 5.78 11.67
C ASP A 298 15.21 7.29 11.46
N GLU A 299 14.11 7.85 11.97
CA GLU A 299 13.61 9.17 11.53
C GLU A 299 13.42 10.21 12.66
N LEU A 300 13.84 9.88 13.89
CA LEU A 300 13.78 10.75 15.09
C LEU A 300 12.39 11.27 15.49
N TYR A 301 11.30 10.75 14.91
CA TYR A 301 9.93 11.06 15.34
C TYR A 301 9.54 10.35 16.64
N GLU A 302 8.81 11.04 17.52
CA GLU A 302 8.30 10.48 18.77
C GLU A 302 6.86 9.99 18.62
N ALA A 303 6.57 8.77 19.07
CA ALA A 303 5.20 8.29 19.21
C ALA A 303 4.56 8.88 20.48
N LYS A 304 3.46 9.61 20.32
CA LYS A 304 2.78 10.30 21.42
C LYS A 304 1.47 9.68 21.81
N THR A 305 0.72 9.15 20.83
CA THR A 305 -0.62 8.61 21.05
C THR A 305 -0.88 7.40 20.16
N ALA A 306 -1.78 6.53 20.60
CA ALA A 306 -2.30 5.42 19.81
C ALA A 306 -3.81 5.59 19.59
N ASN A 307 -4.20 5.77 18.33
CA ASN A 307 -5.57 5.99 17.90
C ASN A 307 -6.11 4.69 17.30
N PHE A 308 -7.16 4.16 17.90
CA PHE A 308 -7.84 2.96 17.43
C PHE A 308 -9.07 3.35 16.64
N VAL A 309 -9.12 2.99 15.36
CA VAL A 309 -10.21 3.33 14.46
C VAL A 309 -11.07 2.10 14.23
N PHE A 310 -12.37 2.27 14.41
CA PHE A 310 -13.40 1.26 14.15
C PHE A 310 -14.30 1.71 12.99
N PRO A 311 -14.98 0.78 12.29
CA PRO A 311 -15.85 1.14 11.17
C PRO A 311 -17.15 1.81 11.64
N THR A 312 -17.60 1.55 12.88
CA THR A 312 -18.85 2.08 13.43
C THR A 312 -18.68 2.51 14.88
N ARG A 313 -19.60 3.36 15.35
CA ARG A 313 -19.66 3.84 16.73
C ARG A 313 -19.84 2.70 17.73
N ASP A 314 -20.75 1.76 17.47
CA ASP A 314 -21.04 0.64 18.38
C ASP A 314 -19.79 -0.22 18.64
N LEU A 315 -18.98 -0.47 17.61
CA LEU A 315 -17.74 -1.24 17.77
C LEU A 315 -16.66 -0.46 18.51
N ALA A 316 -16.62 0.87 18.35
CA ALA A 316 -15.76 1.74 19.15
C ALA A 316 -16.19 1.73 20.63
N GLU A 317 -17.49 1.88 20.92
CA GLU A 317 -18.05 1.88 22.28
C GLU A 317 -17.77 0.56 23.01
N LEU A 318 -17.86 -0.59 22.33
CA LEU A 318 -17.51 -1.90 22.88
C LEU A 318 -16.08 -1.98 23.45
N ASN A 319 -15.16 -1.19 22.90
CA ASN A 319 -13.74 -1.20 23.26
C ASN A 319 -13.32 0.06 24.04
N TYR A 320 -14.19 1.07 24.11
CA TYR A 320 -13.89 2.41 24.61
C TYR A 320 -13.31 2.40 26.02
N GLY A 321 -14.05 1.81 26.99
CA GLY A 321 -13.63 1.82 28.39
C GLY A 321 -12.27 1.14 28.63
N LYS A 322 -11.98 0.06 27.89
CA LYS A 322 -10.68 -0.61 27.98
C LYS A 322 -9.57 0.26 27.38
N LEU A 323 -9.78 0.81 26.19
CA LEU A 323 -8.78 1.64 25.51
C LEU A 323 -8.49 2.93 26.28
N LYS A 324 -9.51 3.65 26.75
CA LYS A 324 -9.35 4.90 27.51
C LYS A 324 -8.69 4.71 28.88
N ALA A 325 -8.76 3.51 29.46
CA ALA A 325 -8.02 3.19 30.68
C ALA A 325 -6.48 3.13 30.46
N ARG A 326 -6.01 3.20 29.21
CA ARG A 326 -4.58 3.18 28.87
C ARG A 326 -4.07 4.60 28.59
N PRO A 327 -2.84 4.93 29.01
CA PRO A 327 -2.26 6.24 28.75
C PRO A 327 -2.21 6.57 27.26
N ALA A 328 -2.63 7.78 26.89
CA ALA A 328 -2.51 8.33 25.53
C ALA A 328 -3.14 7.47 24.41
N HIS A 329 -4.15 6.67 24.75
CA HIS A 329 -4.97 5.95 23.78
C HIS A 329 -6.27 6.72 23.49
N SER A 330 -6.59 6.89 22.22
CA SER A 330 -7.87 7.45 21.78
C SER A 330 -8.62 6.45 20.90
N VAL A 331 -9.94 6.60 20.89
CA VAL A 331 -10.86 5.69 20.21
C VAL A 331 -11.65 6.49 19.21
N PHE A 332 -11.66 6.03 17.97
CA PHE A 332 -12.31 6.67 16.84
C PHE A 332 -13.23 5.68 16.14
N TYR A 333 -14.24 6.22 15.46
CA TYR A 333 -15.00 5.48 14.47
C TYR A 333 -15.08 6.27 13.16
N LEU A 334 -15.42 5.61 12.06
CA LEU A 334 -15.66 6.32 10.79
C LEU A 334 -17.11 6.78 10.69
N GLU A 335 -17.30 7.98 10.15
CA GLU A 335 -18.60 8.54 9.81
C GLU A 335 -18.58 9.00 8.35
N GLN A 336 -19.59 8.59 7.58
CA GLN A 336 -19.83 9.11 6.24
C GLN A 336 -21.04 10.03 6.30
N LEU A 337 -20.80 11.34 6.24
CA LEU A 337 -21.86 12.33 6.22
C LEU A 337 -22.43 12.50 4.80
N PRO A 338 -23.74 12.82 4.66
CA PRO A 338 -24.34 13.08 3.35
C PRO A 338 -23.56 14.14 2.57
N ASN A 339 -23.19 13.83 1.33
CA ASN A 339 -22.41 14.70 0.44
C ASN A 339 -21.02 15.10 0.98
N GLN A 340 -20.46 14.36 1.95
CA GLN A 340 -19.13 14.62 2.49
C GLN A 340 -18.26 13.36 2.40
N ALA A 341 -16.94 13.56 2.44
CA ALA A 341 -16.00 12.46 2.54
C ALA A 341 -16.16 11.73 3.88
N THR A 342 -15.87 10.43 3.87
CA THR A 342 -15.74 9.63 5.09
C THR A 342 -14.61 10.18 5.94
N ARG A 343 -14.85 10.37 7.24
CA ARG A 343 -13.89 10.94 8.18
C ARG A 343 -13.86 10.18 9.51
N PRO A 344 -12.74 10.18 10.23
CA PRO A 344 -12.68 9.67 11.59
C PRO A 344 -13.34 10.65 12.59
N VAL A 345 -14.07 10.11 13.56
CA VAL A 345 -14.71 10.85 14.66
C VAL A 345 -14.23 10.28 15.98
N GLU A 346 -13.73 11.13 16.87
CA GLU A 346 -13.30 10.71 18.20
C GLU A 346 -14.52 10.41 19.08
N LEU A 347 -14.48 9.27 19.76
CA LEU A 347 -15.45 8.92 20.78
C LEU A 347 -15.09 9.67 22.07
N GLN A 348 -16.02 10.49 22.56
CA GLN A 348 -15.83 11.36 23.72
C GLN A 348 -15.89 10.58 25.02
#